data_AF-A0A7X7XSC6-F1
#
_entry.id   AF-A0A7X7XSC6-F1
#
_cell.length_a   1.000
_cell.length_b   1.000
_cell.length_c   1.000
_cell.angle_alpha   90.00
_cell.angle_beta   90.00
_cell.angle_gamma   90.00
#
_symmetry.space_group_name_H-M   'P 1'
#
loop_
_entity.id
_entity.type
_entity.pdbx_description
1 polymer ?
#
loop_
_entity_poly.entity_id
_entity_poly.type
_entity_poly.pdbx_seq_one_letter_code
_entity_poly.pdbx_strand_id
1 'polypeptide(L)'
;MLKLMIGVVIATVIVIFAFSVINSNMSANPQGQSSMHVIDDNFLSITVTGQVVKPGTYVMKKDETIGDLIMAAGGPTSNADARSYIEDTVLIAGVSYYIAPINDLDDYCGEMPLHKVNINADPKDKLMEVNGIGETLAGAIIQYRGEHGEFTYLEELMKVKGIAKATFEKIKNHVTLR
;
A
#
# COMPACT_ATOMS: atom_id res chain seq x y z
N MET A 1 50.44 -20.10 -13.19
CA MET A 1 49.36 -19.44 -12.42
C MET A 1 48.05 -19.23 -13.21
N LEU A 2 48.01 -19.43 -14.54
CA LEU A 2 46.77 -19.27 -15.33
C LEU A 2 45.83 -20.51 -15.32
N LYS A 3 46.37 -21.71 -15.08
CA LYS A 3 45.58 -22.97 -15.03
C LYS A 3 44.70 -23.12 -13.78
N LEU A 4 44.96 -22.34 -12.72
CA LEU A 4 44.19 -22.40 -11.47
C LEU A 4 42.96 -21.48 -11.48
N MET A 5 42.97 -20.39 -12.26
CA MET A 5 41.82 -19.46 -12.35
C MET A 5 40.71 -19.94 -13.29
N ILE A 6 41.03 -20.75 -14.31
CA ILE A 6 40.03 -21.30 -15.25
C ILE A 6 39.14 -22.36 -14.59
N GLY A 7 39.67 -23.13 -13.63
CA GLY A 7 38.89 -24.15 -12.92
C GLY A 7 37.82 -23.59 -11.98
N VAL A 8 38.04 -22.42 -11.39
CA VAL A 8 37.11 -21.80 -10.42
C VAL A 8 35.92 -21.14 -11.12
N VAL A 9 36.14 -20.52 -12.29
CA VAL A 9 35.06 -19.86 -13.05
C VAL A 9 34.11 -20.88 -13.71
N ILE A 10 34.63 -22.03 -14.14
CA ILE A 10 33.81 -23.11 -14.73
C ILE A 10 32.92 -23.77 -13.65
N ALA A 11 33.42 -23.93 -12.42
CA ALA A 11 32.64 -24.52 -11.33
C ALA A 11 31.45 -23.65 -10.91
N THR A 12 31.59 -22.32 -10.91
CA THR A 12 30.49 -21.40 -10.53
C THR A 12 29.37 -21.32 -11.57
N VAL A 13 29.69 -21.47 -12.87
CA VAL A 13 28.68 -21.45 -13.94
C VAL A 13 27.88 -22.76 -14.00
N ILE A 14 28.49 -23.89 -13.65
CA ILE A 14 27.81 -25.21 -13.62
C ILE A 14 26.75 -25.27 -12.49
N VAL A 15 27.00 -24.65 -11.34
CA VAL A 15 26.03 -24.60 -10.23
C VAL A 15 24.80 -23.74 -10.58
N ILE A 16 24.98 -22.68 -11.37
CA ILE A 16 23.87 -21.83 -11.85
C ILE A 16 23.03 -22.56 -12.90
N PHE A 17 23.65 -23.39 -13.76
CA PHE A 17 22.91 -24.15 -14.78
C PHE A 17 22.20 -25.41 -14.23
N ALA A 18 22.71 -26.02 -13.16
CA ALA A 18 22.08 -27.19 -12.54
C ALA A 18 20.70 -26.89 -11.91
N PHE A 19 20.41 -25.63 -11.57
CA PHE A 19 19.11 -25.23 -11.02
C PHE A 19 18.00 -25.02 -12.09
N SER A 20 18.32 -25.12 -13.38
CA SER A 20 17.38 -24.77 -14.47
C SER A 20 16.76 -25.99 -15.18
N VAL A 21 17.19 -27.22 -14.90
CA VAL A 21 16.76 -28.40 -15.68
C VAL A 21 16.32 -29.55 -14.78
N ILE A 22 15.33 -29.34 -13.93
CA ILE A 22 14.48 -30.43 -13.42
C ILE A 22 13.04 -29.94 -13.34
N ASN A 23 12.31 -30.00 -14.45
CA ASN A 23 10.92 -30.47 -14.43
C ASN A 23 10.40 -30.77 -15.84
N SER A 24 9.92 -32.00 -16.09
CA SER A 24 8.81 -32.33 -16.99
C SER A 24 8.38 -33.80 -16.86
N ASN A 25 7.31 -34.01 -16.10
CA ASN A 25 6.10 -34.80 -16.41
C ASN A 25 6.09 -36.36 -16.48
N MET A 26 5.47 -36.92 -15.40
CA MET A 26 4.31 -37.85 -15.35
C MET A 26 4.45 -39.37 -15.67
N SER A 27 4.09 -40.25 -14.72
CA SER A 27 2.73 -40.84 -14.59
C SER A 27 2.62 -42.07 -13.63
N ALA A 28 1.66 -41.99 -12.68
CA ALA A 28 0.82 -43.00 -11.96
C ALA A 28 1.46 -44.20 -11.19
N ASN A 29 1.02 -44.65 -10.00
CA ASN A 29 -0.35 -44.95 -9.49
C ASN A 29 -0.37 -45.11 -7.92
N PRO A 30 -1.47 -45.52 -7.23
CA PRO A 30 -2.40 -44.70 -6.44
C PRO A 30 -2.44 -45.03 -4.93
N GLN A 31 -3.23 -44.27 -4.17
CA GLN A 31 -3.61 -44.43 -2.76
C GLN A 31 -2.70 -43.72 -1.73
N GLY A 32 -3.27 -42.70 -1.09
CA GLY A 32 -2.75 -42.15 0.15
C GLY A 32 -2.74 -40.63 0.17
N GLN A 33 -3.86 -40.06 0.61
CA GLN A 33 -4.00 -38.68 1.10
C GLN A 33 -3.90 -37.59 0.03
N SER A 34 -5.08 -37.20 -0.45
CA SER A 34 -5.34 -35.87 -0.97
C SER A 34 -4.89 -34.84 0.08
N SER A 35 -3.67 -34.32 -0.04
CA SER A 35 -3.29 -33.08 0.65
C SER A 35 -4.12 -31.98 0.02
N MET A 36 -5.29 -31.76 0.60
CA MET A 36 -6.13 -30.59 0.38
C MET A 36 -5.20 -29.38 0.49
N HIS A 37 -4.97 -28.69 -0.63
CA HIS A 37 -4.19 -27.46 -0.63
C HIS A 37 -5.04 -26.46 0.16
N VAL A 38 -4.73 -26.30 1.45
CA VAL A 38 -5.30 -25.25 2.28
C VAL A 38 -4.81 -23.95 1.66
N ILE A 39 -5.65 -23.33 0.82
CA ILE A 39 -5.58 -21.90 0.61
C ILE A 39 -5.99 -21.35 1.97
N ASP A 40 -5.01 -20.91 2.75
CA ASP A 40 -5.28 -20.36 4.07
C ASP A 40 -6.02 -19.03 3.86
N ASP A 41 -7.35 -19.08 4.02
CA ASP A 41 -8.27 -17.93 3.94
C ASP A 41 -7.94 -16.82 4.97
N ASN A 42 -6.95 -17.03 5.84
CA ASN A 42 -6.50 -16.05 6.82
C ASN A 42 -5.51 -15.01 6.29
N PHE A 43 -4.95 -15.18 5.08
CA PHE A 43 -3.98 -14.22 4.55
C PHE A 43 -4.58 -13.31 3.46
N LEU A 44 -4.16 -12.05 3.49
CA LEU A 44 -4.49 -11.00 2.55
C LEU A 44 -3.23 -10.54 1.82
N SER A 45 -3.35 -10.33 0.51
CA SER A 45 -2.33 -9.63 -0.27
C SER A 45 -2.68 -8.14 -0.29
N ILE A 46 -1.87 -7.32 0.40
CA ILE A 46 -2.12 -5.90 0.60
C ILE A 46 -0.95 -5.08 0.06
N THR A 47 -1.25 -4.01 -0.68
CA THR A 47 -0.23 -3.08 -1.16
C THR A 47 -0.17 -1.85 -0.27
N VAL A 48 1.03 -1.41 0.09
CA VAL A 48 1.28 -0.11 0.72
C VAL A 48 2.19 0.75 -0.15
N THR A 49 1.84 2.03 -0.30
CA THR A 49 2.54 3.01 -1.13
C THR A 49 2.73 4.33 -0.38
N GLY A 50 3.54 5.23 -0.95
CA GLY A 50 3.82 6.53 -0.35
C GLY A 50 4.97 6.46 0.66
N GLN A 51 4.82 7.14 1.79
CA GLN A 51 5.88 7.38 2.76
C GLN A 51 6.09 6.24 3.77
N VAL A 52 6.49 5.09 3.22
CA VAL A 52 7.02 3.94 3.99
C VAL A 52 8.42 3.58 3.47
N VAL A 53 9.25 2.96 4.31
CA VAL A 53 10.65 2.65 3.93
C VAL A 53 10.74 1.71 2.72
N LYS A 54 9.84 0.72 2.64
CA LYS A 54 9.79 -0.26 1.55
C LYS A 54 8.36 -0.36 0.98
N PRO A 55 7.96 0.54 0.08
CA PRO A 55 6.68 0.41 -0.61
C PRO A 55 6.60 -0.91 -1.38
N GLY A 56 5.43 -1.55 -1.41
CA GLY A 56 5.29 -2.85 -2.04
C GLY A 56 4.04 -3.61 -1.63
N THR A 57 3.95 -4.86 -2.06
CA THR A 57 2.88 -5.79 -1.69
C THR A 57 3.37 -6.75 -0.62
N TYR A 58 2.56 -6.94 0.41
CA TYR A 58 2.84 -7.77 1.57
C TYR A 58 1.73 -8.80 1.77
N VAL A 59 2.11 -9.97 2.29
CA VAL A 59 1.16 -11.00 2.72
C VAL A 59 0.93 -10.79 4.21
N MET A 60 -0.26 -10.31 4.55
CA MET A 60 -0.67 -9.94 5.91
C MET A 60 -1.75 -10.91 6.38
N LYS A 61 -1.93 -11.07 7.69
CA LYS A 61 -3.09 -11.77 8.23
C LYS A 61 -4.32 -10.88 8.19
N LYS A 62 -5.50 -11.49 8.18
CA LYS A 62 -6.79 -10.81 8.03
C LYS A 62 -7.15 -9.90 9.21
N ASP A 63 -6.59 -10.15 10.39
CA ASP A 63 -6.80 -9.39 11.62
C ASP A 63 -5.70 -8.34 11.88
N GLU A 64 -4.68 -8.28 11.04
CA GLU A 64 -3.63 -7.26 11.13
C GLU A 64 -4.13 -5.87 10.69
N THR A 65 -3.42 -4.84 11.14
CA THR A 65 -3.82 -3.45 10.98
C THR A 65 -2.93 -2.69 9.99
N ILE A 66 -3.31 -1.45 9.67
CA ILE A 66 -2.45 -0.53 8.90
C ILE A 66 -1.11 -0.30 9.63
N GLY A 67 -1.11 -0.24 10.96
CA GLY A 67 0.11 -0.14 11.75
C GLY A 67 1.06 -1.32 11.49
N ASP A 68 0.54 -2.55 11.52
CA ASP A 68 1.31 -3.76 11.22
C ASP A 68 1.87 -3.74 9.79
N LEU A 69 1.06 -3.31 8.82
CA LEU A 69 1.48 -3.17 7.42
C LEU A 69 2.60 -2.15 7.25
N ILE A 70 2.51 -0.99 7.91
CA ILE A 70 3.55 0.04 7.87
C ILE A 70 4.85 -0.51 8.51
N MET A 71 4.74 -1.21 9.63
CA MET A 71 5.89 -1.85 10.28
C MET A 71 6.52 -2.93 9.42
N ALA A 72 5.71 -3.78 8.76
CA ALA A 72 6.17 -4.77 7.79
C ALA A 72 6.91 -4.11 6.60
N ALA A 73 6.47 -2.91 6.20
CA ALA A 73 7.14 -2.08 5.20
C ALA A 73 8.39 -1.35 5.71
N GLY A 74 8.86 -1.65 6.92
CA GLY A 74 10.06 -1.04 7.51
C GLY A 74 9.81 0.27 8.25
N GLY A 75 8.54 0.59 8.54
CA GLY A 75 8.13 1.80 9.25
C GLY A 75 7.85 3.00 8.33
N PRO A 76 7.32 4.10 8.90
CA PRO A 76 7.14 5.35 8.18
C PRO A 76 8.50 5.98 7.84
N THR A 77 8.57 6.73 6.73
CA THR A 77 9.73 7.59 6.46
C THR A 77 9.69 8.85 7.32
N SER A 78 10.77 9.65 7.34
CA SER A 78 10.78 10.95 8.00
C SER A 78 9.79 11.96 7.39
N ASN A 79 9.34 11.73 6.16
CA ASN A 79 8.36 12.57 5.49
C ASN A 79 6.93 11.99 5.60
N ALA A 80 6.70 10.91 6.34
CA ALA A 80 5.35 10.34 6.48
C ALA A 80 4.46 11.20 7.39
N ASP A 81 3.28 11.56 6.92
CA ASP A 81 2.30 12.25 7.73
C ASP A 81 1.49 11.26 8.56
N ALA A 82 1.75 11.22 9.88
CA ALA A 82 1.05 10.35 10.83
C ALA A 82 -0.47 10.62 10.91
N ARG A 83 -0.95 11.76 10.39
CA ARG A 83 -2.38 12.07 10.31
C ARG A 83 -3.07 11.44 9.11
N SER A 84 -2.32 10.86 8.18
CA SER A 84 -2.86 10.28 6.94
C SER A 84 -3.38 8.85 7.08
N TYR A 85 -3.11 8.19 8.21
CA TYR A 85 -3.54 6.82 8.49
C TYR A 85 -3.99 6.67 9.94
N ILE A 86 -4.73 5.60 10.21
CA ILE A 86 -5.12 5.19 11.55
C ILE A 86 -4.50 3.81 11.78
N GLU A 87 -3.58 3.73 12.75
CA GLU A 87 -2.79 2.51 13.00
C GLU A 87 -3.66 1.30 13.31
N ASP A 88 -4.75 1.47 14.06
CA ASP A 88 -5.63 0.38 14.50
C ASP A 88 -6.65 -0.07 13.44
N THR A 89 -6.66 0.54 12.25
CA THR A 89 -7.59 0.15 11.18
C THR A 89 -7.23 -1.23 10.64
N VAL A 90 -8.14 -2.19 10.75
CA VAL A 90 -7.98 -3.56 10.22
C VAL A 90 -7.89 -3.53 8.69
N LEU A 91 -6.99 -4.34 8.15
CA LEU A 91 -6.75 -4.42 6.70
C LEU A 91 -7.94 -5.03 5.96
N ILE A 92 -8.25 -4.46 4.79
CA ILE A 92 -9.34 -4.91 3.92
C ILE A 92 -8.76 -5.51 2.65
N ALA A 93 -9.22 -6.73 2.33
CA ALA A 93 -8.82 -7.44 1.13
C ALA A 93 -9.00 -6.58 -0.14
N GLY A 94 -7.95 -6.50 -0.97
CA GLY A 94 -7.99 -5.78 -2.24
C GLY A 94 -7.86 -4.26 -2.14
N VAL A 95 -7.67 -3.71 -0.95
CA VAL A 95 -7.33 -2.29 -0.75
C VAL A 95 -5.83 -2.11 -0.81
N SER A 96 -5.40 -1.06 -1.51
CA SER A 96 -4.02 -0.56 -1.47
C SER A 96 -4.00 0.69 -0.58
N TYR A 97 -3.14 0.74 0.43
CA TYR A 97 -3.06 1.85 1.37
C TYR A 97 -1.96 2.83 0.99
N TYR A 98 -2.28 4.12 0.99
CA TYR A 98 -1.38 5.21 0.70
C TYR A 98 -1.03 6.00 1.97
N ILE A 99 0.27 6.17 2.22
CA ILE A 99 0.78 7.00 3.32
C ILE A 99 1.24 8.34 2.75
N ALA A 100 0.54 9.42 3.10
CA ALA A 100 0.76 10.74 2.52
C ALA A 100 2.02 11.42 3.09
N PRO A 101 2.71 12.27 2.30
CA PRO A 101 3.88 12.99 2.76
C PRO A 101 3.53 14.25 3.56
N ILE A 102 4.40 14.70 4.47
CA ILE A 102 4.26 15.99 5.17
C ILE A 102 4.63 17.13 4.21
N ASN A 103 5.75 16.96 3.51
CA ASN A 103 6.32 17.94 2.60
C ASN A 103 6.13 17.53 1.14
N ASP A 104 6.13 18.54 0.27
CA ASP A 104 6.04 18.34 -1.17
C ASP A 104 7.24 17.51 -1.68
N LEU A 105 6.96 16.53 -2.54
CA LEU A 105 7.97 15.64 -3.13
C LEU A 105 8.63 16.27 -4.36
N ASP A 106 7.99 17.27 -4.97
CA ASP A 106 8.52 17.97 -6.14
C ASP A 106 9.44 19.14 -5.74
N ASP A 107 9.50 19.47 -4.45
CA ASP A 107 10.44 20.46 -3.92
C ASP A 107 11.86 19.87 -3.91
N TYR A 108 12.80 20.57 -4.56
CA TYR A 108 14.21 20.19 -4.65
C TYR A 108 14.87 19.97 -3.27
N CYS A 109 14.35 20.65 -2.25
CA CYS A 109 14.82 20.52 -0.87
C CYS A 109 13.93 19.60 -0.02
N GLY A 110 12.72 19.27 -0.47
CA GLY A 110 11.80 18.38 0.25
C GLY A 110 11.36 18.90 1.62
N GLU A 111 11.40 20.22 1.84
CA GLU A 111 11.12 20.83 3.15
C GLU A 111 9.90 21.75 3.15
N MET A 112 9.27 22.01 2.00
CA MET A 112 8.04 22.80 1.97
C MET A 112 6.84 21.98 2.49
N PRO A 113 6.22 22.34 3.62
CA PRO A 113 5.07 21.62 4.13
C PRO A 113 3.87 21.77 3.20
N LEU A 114 3.15 20.68 2.97
CA LEU A 114 1.91 20.70 2.20
C LEU A 114 0.80 21.33 3.02
N HIS A 115 0.00 22.19 2.37
CA HIS A 115 -1.30 22.57 2.92
C HIS A 115 -2.24 21.37 2.86
N LYS A 116 -2.89 21.06 3.99
CA LYS A 116 -3.74 19.88 4.13
C LYS A 116 -5.01 20.17 4.91
N VAL A 117 -6.04 19.39 4.63
CA VAL A 117 -7.34 19.42 5.31
C VAL A 117 -7.66 18.07 5.94
N ASN A 118 -8.40 18.08 7.04
CA ASN A 118 -8.90 16.89 7.70
C ASN A 118 -10.29 16.53 7.15
N ILE A 119 -10.41 15.41 6.42
CA ILE A 119 -11.66 14.99 5.76
C ILE A 119 -12.75 14.56 6.76
N ASN A 120 -12.38 14.24 8.00
CA ASN A 120 -13.32 13.87 9.06
C ASN A 120 -13.83 15.09 9.85
N ALA A 121 -13.01 16.14 10.01
CA ALA A 121 -13.34 17.27 10.88
C ALA A 121 -13.64 18.58 10.13
N ASP A 122 -12.90 18.89 9.06
CA ASP A 122 -12.94 20.22 8.48
C ASP A 122 -14.29 20.54 7.83
N PRO A 123 -14.74 21.81 7.91
CA PRO A 123 -15.96 22.27 7.25
C PRO A 123 -15.77 22.42 5.73
N LYS A 124 -16.88 22.64 5.03
CA LYS A 124 -16.94 22.63 3.56
C LYS A 124 -15.98 23.63 2.91
N ASP A 125 -15.93 24.85 3.44
CA ASP A 125 -15.07 25.94 2.99
C ASP A 125 -13.58 25.57 3.10
N LYS A 126 -13.20 24.88 4.18
CA LYS A 126 -11.84 24.37 4.35
C LYS A 126 -11.50 23.27 3.36
N LEU A 127 -12.37 22.30 3.16
CA LEU A 127 -12.15 21.23 2.17
C LEU A 127 -11.92 21.80 0.76
N MET A 128 -12.57 22.91 0.42
CA MET A 128 -12.43 23.59 -0.87
C MET A 128 -11.12 24.35 -1.06
N GLU A 129 -10.30 24.49 -0.02
CA GLU A 129 -8.93 25.02 -0.15
C GLU A 129 -8.01 24.04 -0.90
N VAL A 130 -8.38 22.75 -0.98
CA VAL A 130 -7.63 21.74 -1.73
C VAL A 130 -7.94 21.84 -3.22
N ASN A 131 -6.90 22.07 -4.04
CA ASN A 131 -7.04 22.02 -5.49
C ASN A 131 -7.56 20.63 -5.92
N GLY A 132 -8.71 20.62 -6.60
CA GLY A 132 -9.40 19.40 -6.99
C GLY A 132 -10.64 19.08 -6.15
N ILE A 133 -10.86 19.78 -5.03
CA ILE A 133 -12.10 19.68 -4.24
C ILE A 133 -12.92 20.96 -4.43
N GLY A 134 -13.94 20.90 -5.28
CA GLY A 134 -14.91 21.98 -5.44
C GLY A 134 -16.14 21.82 -4.53
N GLU A 135 -17.05 22.79 -4.60
CA GLU A 135 -18.33 22.84 -3.86
C GLU A 135 -19.08 21.49 -3.84
N THR A 136 -19.16 20.83 -5.00
CA THR A 136 -19.83 19.53 -5.16
C THR A 136 -19.13 18.41 -4.40
N LEU A 137 -17.80 18.32 -4.49
CA LEU A 137 -17.03 17.25 -3.85
C LEU A 137 -16.93 17.47 -2.34
N ALA A 138 -16.73 18.72 -1.89
CA ALA A 138 -16.74 19.04 -0.47
C ALA A 138 -18.09 18.70 0.17
N GLY A 139 -19.20 19.01 -0.52
CA GLY A 139 -20.54 18.60 -0.09
C GLY A 139 -20.70 17.07 -0.03
N ALA A 140 -20.20 16.35 -1.03
CA ALA A 140 -20.27 14.89 -1.08
C ALA A 140 -19.44 14.22 0.03
N ILE A 141 -18.27 14.76 0.38
CA ILE A 141 -17.42 14.27 1.48
C ILE A 141 -18.15 14.43 2.83
N ILE A 142 -18.72 15.61 3.08
CA ILE A 142 -19.47 15.89 4.32
C ILE A 142 -20.71 15.00 4.41
N GLN A 143 -21.44 14.85 3.31
CA GLN A 143 -22.59 13.95 3.27
C GLN A 143 -22.16 12.51 3.56
N TYR A 144 -21.09 12.03 2.92
CA TYR A 144 -20.60 10.67 3.11
C TYR A 144 -20.25 10.40 4.58
N ARG A 145 -19.46 11.28 5.22
CA ARG A 145 -19.09 11.09 6.63
C ARG A 145 -20.27 11.21 7.60
N GLY A 146 -21.30 11.98 7.23
CA GLY A 146 -22.55 12.05 7.99
C GLY A 146 -23.41 10.79 7.89
N GLU A 147 -23.39 10.11 6.76
CA GLU A 147 -24.21 8.91 6.49
C GLU A 147 -23.50 7.60 6.86
N HIS A 148 -22.18 7.53 6.70
CA HIS A 148 -21.38 6.31 6.82
C HIS A 148 -20.43 6.31 8.02
N GLY A 149 -20.29 7.44 8.71
CA GLY A 149 -19.29 7.65 9.75
C GLY A 149 -17.95 8.15 9.20
N GLU A 150 -16.97 8.28 10.09
CA GLU A 150 -15.64 8.78 9.74
C GLU A 150 -14.90 7.86 8.77
N PHE A 151 -14.09 8.46 7.89
CA PHE A 151 -13.15 7.74 7.07
C PHE A 151 -12.04 7.15 7.94
N THR A 152 -11.70 5.88 7.70
CA THR A 152 -10.70 5.12 8.46
C THR A 152 -9.39 4.91 7.70
N TYR A 153 -9.43 5.12 6.38
CA TYR A 153 -8.28 5.13 5.47
C TYR A 153 -8.59 6.03 4.26
N LEU A 154 -7.55 6.61 3.64
CA LEU A 154 -7.73 7.64 2.60
C LEU A 154 -8.49 7.13 1.36
N GLU A 155 -8.28 5.88 0.96
CA GLU A 155 -8.90 5.29 -0.23
C GLU A 155 -10.43 5.17 -0.10
N GLU A 156 -11.00 5.26 1.10
CA GLU A 156 -12.45 5.37 1.29
C GLU A 156 -13.05 6.60 0.63
N LEU A 157 -12.25 7.65 0.40
CA LEU A 157 -12.69 8.79 -0.41
C LEU A 157 -13.19 8.35 -1.80
N MET A 158 -12.68 7.26 -2.36
CA MET A 158 -13.17 6.74 -3.65
C MET A 158 -14.57 6.10 -3.59
N LYS A 159 -15.12 5.89 -2.38
CA LYS A 159 -16.53 5.51 -2.18
C LYS A 159 -17.47 6.72 -2.28
N VAL A 160 -16.92 7.95 -2.20
CA VAL A 160 -17.68 9.19 -2.35
C VAL A 160 -18.00 9.42 -3.84
N LYS A 161 -19.28 9.64 -4.15
CA LYS A 161 -19.74 9.92 -5.51
C LYS A 161 -18.98 11.12 -6.09
N GLY A 162 -18.30 10.91 -7.22
CA GLY A 162 -17.53 11.95 -7.91
C GLY A 162 -16.03 11.93 -7.62
N ILE A 163 -15.58 11.14 -6.63
CA ILE A 163 -14.16 10.91 -6.37
C ILE A 163 -13.79 9.55 -6.97
N ALA A 164 -13.32 9.56 -8.22
CA ALA A 164 -12.70 8.39 -8.82
C ALA A 164 -11.19 8.40 -8.57
N LYS A 165 -10.49 7.33 -8.99
CA LYS A 165 -9.03 7.21 -8.88
C LYS A 165 -8.28 8.48 -9.32
N ALA A 166 -8.63 9.06 -10.48
CA ALA A 166 -7.95 10.26 -10.98
C ALA A 166 -8.13 11.49 -10.08
N THR A 167 -9.29 11.64 -9.44
CA THR A 167 -9.54 12.71 -8.47
C THR A 167 -8.77 12.44 -7.19
N PHE A 168 -8.82 11.20 -6.69
CA PHE A 168 -8.07 10.77 -5.51
C PHE A 168 -6.58 11.04 -5.66
N GLU A 169 -5.96 10.66 -6.77
CA GLU A 169 -4.54 10.89 -7.05
C GLU A 169 -4.13 12.37 -6.98
N LYS A 170 -5.03 13.28 -7.36
CA LYS A 170 -4.78 14.73 -7.29
C LYS A 170 -4.84 15.29 -5.86
N ILE A 171 -5.68 14.70 -5.01
CA ILE A 171 -5.99 15.26 -3.68
C ILE A 171 -5.31 14.51 -2.54
N LYS A 172 -4.87 13.26 -2.72
CA LYS A 172 -4.41 12.35 -1.64
C LYS A 172 -3.26 12.89 -0.80
N ASN A 173 -2.43 13.78 -1.35
CA ASN A 173 -1.33 14.42 -0.61
C ASN A 173 -1.81 15.56 0.29
N HIS A 174 -2.99 16.12 0.02
CA HIS A 174 -3.56 17.31 0.67
C HIS A 174 -4.67 16.97 1.67
N VAL A 175 -4.89 15.69 1.96
CA VAL A 175 -5.93 15.23 2.88
C VAL A 175 -5.34 14.40 4.01
N THR A 176 -6.01 14.47 5.16
CA THR A 176 -5.66 13.74 6.39
C THR A 176 -6.94 13.22 7.04
N LEU A 177 -6.81 12.22 7.92
CA LEU A 177 -7.90 11.63 8.69
C LEU A 177 -8.06 12.28 10.08
N ARG A 178 -7.02 12.95 10.59
CA ARG A 178 -6.93 13.51 11.95
C ARG A 178 -6.27 14.89 11.95
#